data_AF-A0A9R1E775-F1
#
_entry.id   AF-A0A9R1E775-F1
#
_cell.length_a   1.000
_cell.length_b   1.000
_cell.length_c   1.000
_cell.angle_alpha   90.00
_cell.angle_beta   90.00
_cell.angle_gamma   90.00
#
_symmetry.space_group_name_H-M   'P 1'
#
loop_
_entity.id
_entity.type
_entity.pdbx_description
1 polymer ?
#
loop_
_entity_poly.entity_id
_entity_poly.type
_entity_poly.pdbx_seq_one_letter_code
_entity_poly.pdbx_strand_id
1 'polypeptide(L)'
;MEDMDIGIVCDDGSPGSTTSRTATPAPNENDYLIVIPYAHIFALMLKALKLPPATYYHKICPGGKNRVTVTFISSLELLDDALVPSSLSGAILDSYEDAEDSAATEAIRYMENAYGKETRDYHYTHVKKLENQVTHLVKWLVASNKTIKKLRKTCYYAVRYMSSYSAQIENTTTARHLKGRDSTKGVMKTALASIEGLTQRLRYIAMKFEQRLAATRNSFW
;
A
#
# COMPACT_ATOMS: atom_id res chain seq x y z
N MET A 1 84.89 -63.04 -54.54
CA MET A 1 84.66 -61.64 -54.08
C MET A 1 83.18 -61.36 -54.30
N GLU A 2 82.27 -62.08 -53.62
CA GLU A 2 82.19 -62.33 -52.15
C GLU A 2 82.04 -60.97 -51.44
N ASP A 3 80.83 -60.66 -50.94
CA ASP A 3 80.35 -60.89 -49.55
C ASP A 3 80.85 -59.75 -48.62
N MET A 4 80.19 -59.25 -47.57
CA MET A 4 78.98 -59.55 -46.76
C MET A 4 78.65 -58.24 -45.96
N ASP A 5 77.49 -57.96 -45.33
CA ASP A 5 76.21 -58.68 -45.20
C ASP A 5 75.02 -57.73 -44.85
N ILE A 6 73.82 -58.31 -44.77
CA ILE A 6 72.54 -57.96 -44.10
C ILE A 6 72.45 -56.74 -43.14
N GLY A 7 71.30 -56.04 -43.26
CA GLY A 7 70.71 -55.16 -42.23
C GLY A 7 69.18 -55.08 -42.35
N ILE A 8 68.49 -56.21 -42.16
CA ILE A 8 67.01 -56.32 -42.27
C ILE A 8 66.32 -55.75 -41.03
N VAL A 9 65.28 -54.93 -41.24
CA VAL A 9 64.16 -54.74 -40.28
C VAL A 9 62.85 -54.71 -41.09
N CYS A 10 62.08 -55.80 -41.01
CA CYS A 10 60.63 -55.82 -41.29
C CYS A 10 59.90 -55.06 -40.16
N ASP A 11 58.62 -54.71 -40.18
CA ASP A 11 57.45 -54.88 -41.05
C ASP A 11 56.66 -53.54 -40.88
N ASP A 12 55.57 -53.18 -41.56
CA ASP A 12 54.41 -53.95 -42.00
C ASP A 12 53.68 -53.13 -43.07
N GLY A 13 52.89 -53.77 -43.93
CA GLY A 13 52.10 -53.05 -44.93
C GLY A 13 50.83 -52.41 -44.36
N SER A 14 50.27 -51.41 -45.06
CA SER A 14 48.85 -51.46 -45.49
C SER A 14 48.44 -50.24 -46.34
N PRO A 15 47.77 -50.43 -47.50
CA PRO A 15 46.99 -49.40 -48.15
C PRO A 15 45.57 -49.33 -47.56
N GLY A 16 45.11 -48.16 -47.10
CA GLY A 16 43.80 -48.05 -46.45
C GLY A 16 43.20 -46.65 -46.46
N SER A 17 42.29 -46.40 -47.40
CA SER A 17 41.45 -45.19 -47.38
C SER A 17 40.44 -45.26 -46.24
N THR A 18 40.42 -44.24 -45.37
CA THR A 18 39.25 -43.96 -44.52
C THR A 18 39.12 -42.46 -44.29
N THR A 19 38.09 -41.87 -44.88
CA THR A 19 37.62 -40.52 -44.54
C THR A 19 37.14 -40.49 -43.10
N SER A 20 37.92 -39.90 -42.20
CA SER A 20 37.44 -39.60 -40.84
C SER A 20 36.42 -38.48 -40.91
N ARG A 21 35.14 -38.82 -40.67
CA ARG A 21 34.08 -37.82 -40.50
C ARG A 21 34.35 -37.05 -39.22
N THR A 22 34.76 -35.79 -39.33
CA THR A 22 34.72 -34.85 -38.19
C THR A 22 33.28 -34.82 -37.69
N ALA A 23 33.05 -35.36 -36.50
CA ALA A 23 31.72 -35.34 -35.90
C ALA A 23 31.32 -33.88 -35.64
N THR A 24 30.13 -33.50 -36.13
CA THR A 24 29.48 -32.26 -35.69
C THR A 24 29.37 -32.31 -34.16
N PRO A 25 29.78 -31.26 -33.42
CA PRO A 25 29.56 -31.22 -31.97
C PRO A 25 28.08 -31.45 -31.67
N ALA A 26 27.79 -32.28 -30.67
CA ALA A 26 26.43 -32.38 -30.17
C ALA A 26 25.99 -31.00 -29.65
N PRO A 27 24.79 -30.51 -30.01
CA PRO A 27 24.32 -29.23 -29.52
C PRO A 27 24.18 -29.27 -28.00
N ASN A 28 24.63 -28.21 -27.33
CA ASN A 28 24.45 -28.04 -25.89
C ASN A 28 22.97 -27.77 -25.58
N GLU A 29 22.54 -28.01 -24.33
CA GLU A 29 21.15 -27.71 -23.93
C GLU A 29 20.78 -26.22 -24.09
N ASN A 30 21.78 -25.32 -24.05
CA ASN A 30 21.61 -23.89 -24.34
C ASN A 30 21.33 -23.58 -25.83
N ASP A 31 21.64 -24.48 -26.76
CA ASP A 31 21.45 -24.25 -28.20
C ASP A 31 19.96 -24.33 -28.60
N TYR A 32 19.08 -24.69 -27.65
CA TYR A 32 17.62 -24.72 -27.78
C TYR A 32 16.91 -23.61 -26.99
N LEU A 33 17.65 -22.66 -26.38
CA LEU A 33 17.03 -21.58 -25.62
C LEU A 33 16.40 -20.53 -26.57
N ILE A 34 15.07 -20.51 -26.66
CA ILE A 34 14.34 -19.44 -27.36
C ILE A 34 14.40 -18.19 -26.48
N VAL A 35 15.38 -17.32 -26.74
CA VAL A 35 15.46 -15.99 -26.15
C VAL A 35 14.44 -15.09 -26.85
N ILE A 36 13.48 -14.54 -26.10
CA ILE A 36 12.55 -13.52 -26.60
C ILE A 36 13.26 -12.16 -26.49
N PRO A 37 13.44 -11.40 -27.59
CA PRO A 37 14.11 -10.11 -27.53
C PRO A 37 13.38 -9.11 -26.61
N TYR A 38 14.11 -8.35 -25.81
CA TYR A 38 13.57 -7.29 -24.97
C TYR A 38 12.82 -6.22 -25.76
N ALA A 39 13.18 -5.95 -27.03
CA ALA A 39 12.40 -5.09 -27.92
C ALA A 39 10.97 -5.61 -28.16
N HIS A 40 10.79 -6.93 -28.27
CA HIS A 40 9.47 -7.56 -28.38
C HIS A 40 8.70 -7.50 -27.06
N ILE A 41 9.37 -7.73 -25.93
CA ILE A 41 8.77 -7.60 -24.59
C ILE A 41 8.28 -6.16 -24.35
N PHE A 42 9.09 -5.17 -24.73
CA PHE A 42 8.75 -3.76 -24.60
C PHE A 42 7.55 -3.37 -25.47
N ALA A 43 7.49 -3.84 -26.73
CA ALA A 43 6.33 -3.63 -27.60
C ALA A 43 5.03 -4.26 -27.03
N LEU A 44 5.11 -5.45 -26.43
CA LEU A 44 3.98 -6.09 -25.74
C LEU A 44 3.54 -5.28 -24.51
N MET A 45 4.50 -4.74 -23.74
CA MET A 45 4.21 -3.91 -22.56
C MET A 45 3.50 -2.61 -22.95
N LEU A 46 4.00 -1.88 -23.96
CA LEU A 46 3.34 -0.66 -24.48
C LEU A 46 1.92 -0.96 -24.98
N LYS A 47 1.74 -2.08 -25.71
CA LYS A 47 0.42 -2.53 -26.17
C LYS A 47 -0.53 -2.84 -25.01
N ALA A 48 -0.06 -3.51 -23.96
CA ALA A 48 -0.85 -3.80 -22.76
C ALA A 48 -1.28 -2.52 -22.02
N LEU A 49 -0.41 -1.51 -21.98
CA LEU A 49 -0.65 -0.19 -21.42
C LEU A 49 -1.44 0.75 -22.35
N LYS A 50 -1.82 0.30 -23.55
CA LYS A 50 -2.49 1.08 -24.61
C LYS A 50 -1.71 2.32 -25.07
N LEU A 51 -0.37 2.27 -24.94
CA LEU A 51 0.54 3.31 -25.39
C LEU A 51 0.89 3.14 -26.88
N PRO A 52 1.26 4.22 -27.59
CA PRO A 52 1.81 4.13 -28.94
C PRO A 52 3.05 3.23 -29.01
N PRO A 53 3.30 2.55 -30.16
CA PRO A 53 4.55 1.81 -30.37
C PRO A 53 5.79 2.69 -30.22
N ALA A 54 6.89 2.09 -29.76
CA ALA A 54 8.19 2.74 -29.72
C ALA A 54 8.85 2.80 -31.10
N THR A 55 9.66 3.82 -31.31
CA THR A 55 10.51 3.99 -32.50
C THR A 55 11.97 3.76 -32.11
N TYR A 56 12.68 2.94 -32.88
CA TYR A 56 14.10 2.68 -32.68
C TYR A 56 14.92 3.42 -33.75
N TYR A 57 15.93 4.16 -33.32
CA TYR A 57 16.87 4.89 -34.17
C TYR A 57 18.26 4.29 -34.06
N HIS A 58 18.79 3.80 -35.17
CA HIS A 58 20.13 3.22 -35.26
C HIS A 58 21.20 4.27 -35.54
N LYS A 59 22.34 4.14 -34.87
CA LYS A 59 23.56 4.90 -35.18
C LYS A 59 24.78 3.98 -35.13
N ILE A 60 25.56 4.01 -36.20
CA ILE A 60 26.91 3.43 -36.22
C ILE A 60 27.88 4.38 -35.53
N CYS A 61 28.63 3.86 -34.57
CA CYS A 61 29.65 4.53 -33.78
C CYS A 61 31.07 4.25 -34.33
N PRO A 62 32.08 5.06 -33.95
CA PRO A 62 33.47 4.80 -34.30
C PRO A 62 33.90 3.37 -33.90
N GLY A 63 34.66 2.71 -34.78
CA GLY A 63 35.02 1.29 -34.63
C GLY A 63 33.97 0.31 -35.17
N GLY A 64 32.95 0.78 -35.90
CA GLY A 64 31.94 -0.08 -36.53
C GLY A 64 30.85 -0.59 -35.59
N LYS A 65 30.86 -0.14 -34.32
CA LYS A 65 29.91 -0.58 -33.29
C LYS A 65 28.53 0.04 -33.50
N ASN A 66 27.51 -0.65 -33.03
CA ASN A 66 26.12 -0.24 -33.09
C ASN A 66 25.68 0.44 -31.79
N ARG A 67 24.87 1.50 -31.90
CA ARG A 67 24.10 2.07 -30.80
C ARG A 67 22.68 2.31 -31.26
N VAL A 68 21.72 1.95 -30.44
CA VAL A 68 20.30 2.19 -30.71
C VAL A 68 19.72 3.15 -29.65
N THR A 69 18.89 4.08 -30.11
CA THR A 69 18.10 4.98 -29.26
C THR A 69 16.63 4.63 -29.45
N VAL A 70 15.93 4.31 -28.37
CA VAL A 70 14.49 4.06 -28.37
C VAL A 70 13.74 5.30 -27.92
N THR A 71 12.72 5.69 -28.67
CA THR A 71 11.83 6.81 -28.40
C THR A 71 10.41 6.31 -28.22
N PHE A 72 9.76 6.65 -27.11
CA PHE A 72 8.45 6.12 -26.72
C PHE A 72 7.66 7.10 -25.85
N ILE A 73 6.35 6.93 -25.78
CA ILE A 73 5.49 7.63 -24.82
C ILE A 73 5.41 6.79 -23.54
N SER A 74 5.74 7.38 -22.38
CA SER A 74 5.78 6.68 -21.09
C SER A 74 4.46 6.70 -20.32
N SER A 75 3.58 7.67 -20.60
CA SER A 75 2.25 7.83 -19.98
C SER A 75 1.27 8.47 -20.97
N LEU A 76 -0.02 8.21 -20.80
CA LEU A 76 -1.09 8.93 -21.53
C LEU A 76 -1.43 10.30 -20.90
N GLU A 77 -0.81 10.65 -19.77
CA GLU A 77 -0.93 11.99 -19.19
C GLU A 77 -0.34 13.04 -20.13
N LEU A 78 -1.12 14.10 -20.38
CA LEU A 78 -0.71 15.23 -21.20
C LEU A 78 0.08 16.22 -20.33
N LEU A 79 1.25 16.62 -20.82
CA LEU A 79 2.00 17.77 -20.31
C LEU A 79 1.88 18.88 -21.36
N ASP A 80 1.38 20.05 -20.96
CA ASP A 80 1.07 21.17 -21.84
C ASP A 80 0.25 20.75 -23.09
N ASP A 81 -0.83 19.98 -22.84
CA ASP A 81 -1.74 19.38 -23.83
C ASP A 81 -1.08 18.43 -24.85
N ALA A 82 0.17 18.01 -24.63
CA ALA A 82 0.93 17.12 -25.50
C ALA A 82 1.43 15.85 -24.79
N LEU A 83 1.55 14.75 -25.54
CA LEU A 83 2.28 13.56 -25.10
C LEU A 83 3.79 13.80 -25.28
N VAL A 84 4.54 13.78 -24.18
CA VAL A 84 6.00 14.02 -24.21
C VAL A 84 6.75 12.71 -24.45
N PRO A 85 7.49 12.56 -25.58
CA PRO A 85 8.26 11.37 -25.84
C PRO A 85 9.53 11.31 -24.98
N SER A 86 9.70 10.19 -24.28
CA SER A 86 10.97 9.81 -23.65
C SER A 86 11.91 9.22 -24.71
N SER A 87 13.19 9.56 -24.68
CA SER A 87 14.21 8.98 -25.58
C SER A 87 15.40 8.49 -24.77
N LEU A 88 15.70 7.20 -24.87
CA LEU A 88 16.75 6.52 -24.11
C LEU A 88 17.67 5.79 -25.07
N SER A 89 18.98 5.83 -24.81
CA SER A 89 19.97 5.16 -25.65
C SER A 89 20.55 3.95 -24.95
N GLY A 90 20.55 2.81 -25.65
CA GLY A 90 21.23 1.60 -25.20
C GLY A 90 22.75 1.74 -25.20
N ALA A 91 23.40 0.63 -24.85
CA ALA A 91 24.84 0.46 -24.90
C ALA A 91 25.38 0.53 -26.34
N ILE A 92 26.71 0.66 -26.45
CA ILE A 92 27.43 0.60 -27.72
C ILE A 92 27.98 -0.82 -27.84
N LEU A 93 27.40 -1.63 -28.72
CA LEU A 93 27.64 -3.08 -28.83
C LEU A 93 27.97 -3.46 -30.27
N ASP A 94 28.53 -4.66 -30.48
CA ASP A 94 29.02 -5.08 -31.79
C ASP A 94 27.90 -5.60 -32.70
N SER A 95 26.86 -6.25 -32.14
CA SER A 95 25.61 -6.59 -32.83
C SER A 95 24.61 -5.41 -32.82
N TYR A 96 23.76 -5.33 -33.85
CA TYR A 96 22.63 -4.40 -33.89
C TYR A 96 21.54 -4.83 -32.91
N GLU A 97 21.22 -6.12 -32.93
CA GLU A 97 20.18 -6.77 -32.14
C GLU A 97 20.46 -6.59 -30.63
N ASP A 98 21.70 -6.84 -30.20
CA ASP A 98 22.12 -6.60 -28.81
C ASP A 98 21.98 -5.12 -28.41
N ALA A 99 22.29 -4.19 -29.32
CA ALA A 99 22.17 -2.75 -29.06
C ALA A 99 20.71 -2.29 -29.00
N GLU A 100 19.82 -2.88 -29.80
CA GLU A 100 18.38 -2.67 -29.80
C GLU A 100 17.74 -3.18 -28.51
N ASP A 101 18.08 -4.41 -28.10
CA ASP A 101 17.60 -5.02 -26.85
C ASP A 101 18.16 -4.31 -25.61
N SER A 102 19.40 -3.80 -25.67
CA SER A 102 19.94 -2.92 -24.63
C SER A 102 19.13 -1.63 -24.49
N ALA A 103 18.72 -1.01 -25.59
CA ALA A 103 17.87 0.18 -25.57
C ALA A 103 16.45 -0.13 -25.03
N ALA A 104 15.88 -1.27 -25.43
CA ALA A 104 14.58 -1.73 -24.94
C ALA A 104 14.60 -2.02 -23.42
N THR A 105 15.67 -2.64 -22.92
CA THR A 105 15.88 -2.93 -21.50
C THR A 105 15.94 -1.64 -20.66
N GLU A 106 16.64 -0.61 -21.16
CA GLU A 106 16.67 0.71 -20.52
C GLU A 106 15.28 1.36 -20.45
N ALA A 107 14.46 1.22 -21.50
CA ALA A 107 13.10 1.77 -21.53
C ALA A 107 12.11 1.02 -20.63
N ILE A 108 12.18 -0.31 -20.56
CA ILE A 108 11.42 -1.11 -19.58
C ILE A 108 11.76 -0.63 -18.17
N ARG A 109 13.06 -0.59 -17.83
CA ARG A 109 13.55 -0.18 -16.51
C ARG A 109 13.13 1.26 -16.15
N TYR A 110 13.09 2.17 -17.12
CA TYR A 110 12.60 3.52 -16.90
C TYR A 110 11.12 3.55 -16.50
N MET A 111 10.26 2.82 -17.24
CA MET A 111 8.82 2.77 -16.97
C MET A 111 8.50 2.10 -15.63
N GLU A 112 9.18 0.99 -15.30
CA GLU A 112 9.04 0.32 -14.00
C GLU A 112 9.41 1.25 -12.83
N ASN A 113 10.50 2.01 -12.96
CA ASN A 113 10.93 2.95 -11.93
C ASN A 113 9.96 4.14 -11.77
N ALA A 114 9.42 4.66 -12.87
CA ALA A 114 8.43 5.73 -12.84
C ALA A 114 7.16 5.29 -12.10
N TYR A 115 6.56 4.17 -12.52
CA TYR A 115 5.36 3.60 -11.90
C TYR A 115 5.59 3.21 -10.43
N GLY A 116 6.75 2.63 -10.13
CA GLY A 116 7.15 2.27 -8.76
C GLY A 116 7.37 3.49 -7.86
N LYS A 117 7.71 4.67 -8.41
CA LYS A 117 7.75 5.93 -7.65
C LYS A 117 6.34 6.46 -7.39
N GLU A 118 5.55 6.63 -8.44
CA GLU A 118 4.17 7.15 -8.36
C GLU A 118 3.31 6.35 -7.37
N THR A 119 3.37 5.01 -7.48
CA THR A 119 2.65 4.10 -6.57
C THR A 119 3.07 4.33 -5.11
N ARG A 120 4.37 4.54 -4.82
CA ARG A 120 4.86 4.81 -3.45
C ARG A 120 4.41 6.18 -2.94
N ASP A 121 4.48 7.21 -3.77
CA ASP A 121 4.10 8.58 -3.40
C ASP A 121 2.58 8.67 -3.13
N TYR A 122 1.75 8.01 -3.96
CA TYR A 122 0.31 7.87 -3.71
C TYR A 122 0.01 7.09 -2.42
N HIS A 123 0.64 5.92 -2.22
CA HIS A 123 0.43 5.13 -1.00
C HIS A 123 0.86 5.91 0.25
N TYR A 124 2.00 6.59 0.22
CA TYR A 124 2.49 7.40 1.34
C TYR A 124 1.50 8.50 1.71
N THR A 125 1.08 9.32 0.74
CA THR A 125 0.15 10.44 0.98
C THR A 125 -1.23 9.96 1.45
N HIS A 126 -1.77 8.90 0.82
CA HIS A 126 -3.07 8.34 1.18
C HIS A 126 -3.05 7.69 2.58
N VAL A 127 -2.06 6.85 2.88
CA VAL A 127 -1.92 6.19 4.19
C VAL A 127 -1.68 7.22 5.29
N LYS A 128 -0.84 8.24 5.07
CA LYS A 128 -0.61 9.31 6.07
C LYS A 128 -1.88 10.10 6.35
N LYS A 129 -2.73 10.36 5.34
CA LYS A 129 -4.03 11.01 5.51
C LYS A 129 -4.98 10.16 6.37
N LEU A 130 -5.07 8.85 6.08
CA LEU A 130 -5.87 7.90 6.87
C LEU A 130 -5.36 7.78 8.31
N GLU A 131 -4.05 7.65 8.53
CA GLU A 131 -3.41 7.57 9.85
C GLU A 131 -3.74 8.81 10.70
N ASN A 132 -3.69 10.01 10.11
CA ASN A 132 -4.07 11.25 10.77
C ASN A 132 -5.57 11.29 11.15
N GLN A 133 -6.45 10.85 10.25
CA GLN A 133 -7.89 10.74 10.52
C GLN A 133 -8.18 9.74 11.66
N VAL A 134 -7.61 8.54 11.60
CA VAL A 134 -7.74 7.50 12.65
C VAL A 134 -7.20 8.01 13.98
N THR A 135 -6.04 8.66 13.99
CA THR A 135 -5.45 9.25 15.21
C THR A 135 -6.37 10.31 15.83
N HIS A 136 -7.02 11.14 15.01
CA HIS A 136 -7.99 12.13 15.48
C HIS A 136 -9.23 11.45 16.09
N LEU A 137 -9.80 10.46 15.40
CA LEU A 137 -10.95 9.68 15.87
C LEU A 137 -10.67 8.94 17.19
N VAL A 138 -9.49 8.33 17.34
CA VAL A 138 -9.09 7.63 18.58
C VAL A 138 -8.95 8.61 19.74
N LYS A 139 -8.26 9.75 19.54
CA LYS A 139 -8.16 10.81 20.58
C LYS A 139 -9.54 11.30 21.00
N TRP A 140 -10.43 11.51 20.04
CA TRP A 140 -11.81 11.95 20.29
C TRP A 140 -12.63 10.89 21.05
N LEU A 141 -12.56 9.62 20.66
CA LEU A 141 -13.24 8.50 21.32
C LEU A 141 -12.84 8.38 22.80
N VAL A 142 -11.54 8.52 23.10
CA VAL A 142 -11.01 8.50 24.47
C VAL A 142 -11.56 9.67 25.31
N ALA A 143 -11.62 10.88 24.74
CA ALA A 143 -12.17 12.06 25.42
C ALA A 143 -13.68 11.92 25.70
N SER A 144 -14.44 11.39 24.73
CA SER A 144 -15.87 11.10 24.87
C SER A 144 -16.14 10.02 25.91
N ASN A 145 -15.37 8.92 25.92
CA ASN A 145 -15.50 7.85 26.91
C ASN A 145 -15.22 8.35 28.35
N LYS A 146 -14.19 9.18 28.53
CA LYS A 146 -13.91 9.86 29.83
C LYS A 146 -15.08 10.75 30.28
N THR A 147 -15.75 11.40 29.35
CA THR A 147 -16.91 12.27 29.60
C THR A 147 -18.16 11.47 29.98
N ILE A 148 -18.46 10.38 29.25
CA ILE A 148 -19.56 9.44 29.55
C ILE A 148 -19.37 8.78 30.93
N LYS A 149 -18.15 8.33 31.25
CA LYS A 149 -17.83 7.73 32.57
C LYS A 149 -18.11 8.69 33.74
N LYS A 150 -17.80 10.00 33.57
CA LYS A 150 -18.15 11.02 34.57
C LYS A 150 -19.67 11.16 34.72
N LEU A 151 -20.41 11.24 33.62
CA LEU A 151 -21.86 11.36 33.66
C LEU A 151 -22.52 10.18 34.39
N ARG A 152 -22.14 8.94 34.04
CA ARG A 152 -22.65 7.72 34.68
C ARG A 152 -22.51 7.77 36.19
N LYS A 153 -21.37 8.26 36.69
CA LYS A 153 -21.09 8.42 38.12
C LYS A 153 -21.99 9.49 38.76
N THR A 154 -22.21 10.63 38.09
CA THR A 154 -23.13 11.68 38.58
C THR A 154 -24.58 11.20 38.64
N CYS A 155 -25.08 10.53 37.59
CA CYS A 155 -26.43 9.98 37.56
C CYS A 155 -26.64 8.93 38.66
N TYR A 156 -25.67 8.03 38.87
CA TYR A 156 -25.71 7.02 39.93
C TYR A 156 -25.88 7.65 41.33
N TYR A 157 -25.10 8.69 41.66
CA TYR A 157 -25.25 9.37 42.94
C TYR A 157 -26.60 10.09 43.06
N ALA A 158 -27.07 10.77 42.02
CA ALA A 158 -28.34 11.49 42.05
C ALA A 158 -29.53 10.56 42.31
N VAL A 159 -29.57 9.39 41.66
CA VAL A 159 -30.57 8.35 41.91
C VAL A 159 -30.49 7.83 43.36
N ARG A 160 -29.28 7.59 43.88
CA ARG A 160 -29.07 7.15 45.26
C ARG A 160 -29.55 8.17 46.29
N TYR A 161 -29.32 9.47 46.05
CA TYR A 161 -29.83 10.54 46.92
C TYR A 161 -31.36 10.62 46.87
N MET A 162 -31.98 10.59 45.68
CA MET A 162 -33.44 10.61 45.56
C MET A 162 -34.10 9.41 46.26
N SER A 163 -33.54 8.19 46.10
CA SER A 163 -34.01 7.01 46.83
C SER A 163 -33.92 7.18 48.36
N SER A 164 -32.82 7.75 48.87
CA SER A 164 -32.67 8.02 50.31
C SER A 164 -33.67 9.06 50.82
N TYR A 165 -33.95 10.12 50.06
CA TYR A 165 -34.96 11.11 50.44
C TYR A 165 -36.38 10.54 50.39
N SER A 166 -36.71 9.71 49.40
CA SER A 166 -38.00 9.00 49.33
C SER A 166 -38.21 8.11 50.56
N ALA A 167 -37.21 7.30 50.92
CA ALA A 167 -37.25 6.45 52.11
C ALA A 167 -37.37 7.27 53.42
N GLN A 168 -36.79 8.48 53.48
CA GLN A 168 -36.99 9.38 54.63
C GLN A 168 -38.43 9.92 54.70
N ILE A 169 -39.04 10.31 53.56
CA ILE A 169 -40.45 10.74 53.51
C ILE A 169 -41.36 9.59 53.96
N GLU A 170 -41.15 8.39 53.43
CA GLU A 170 -41.94 7.20 53.74
C GLU A 170 -41.86 6.85 55.24
N ASN A 171 -40.64 6.64 55.76
CA ASN A 171 -40.43 6.29 57.17
C ASN A 171 -40.96 7.36 58.14
N THR A 172 -40.80 8.65 57.83
CA THR A 172 -41.34 9.72 58.69
C THR A 172 -42.86 9.86 58.62
N THR A 173 -43.49 9.44 57.52
CA THR A 173 -44.95 9.38 57.39
C THR A 173 -45.49 8.20 58.19
N THR A 174 -44.96 6.99 57.99
CA THR A 174 -45.36 5.76 58.69
C THR A 174 -45.18 5.88 60.21
N ALA A 175 -44.03 6.39 60.68
CA ALA A 175 -43.75 6.55 62.11
C ALA A 175 -44.62 7.60 62.82
N ARG A 176 -45.29 8.51 62.07
CA ARG A 176 -46.22 9.50 62.62
C ARG A 176 -47.68 9.07 62.51
N HIS A 177 -48.04 8.29 61.49
CA HIS A 177 -49.33 7.60 61.44
C HIS A 177 -49.48 6.64 62.63
N LEU A 178 -48.39 5.98 63.05
CA LEU A 178 -48.30 5.19 64.28
C LEU A 178 -48.37 6.01 65.59
N LYS A 179 -48.28 7.35 65.52
CA LYS A 179 -48.28 8.26 66.69
C LYS A 179 -49.41 9.30 66.69
N GLY A 180 -50.38 9.19 65.77
CA GLY A 180 -51.58 10.05 65.73
C GLY A 180 -51.29 11.55 65.65
N ARG A 181 -50.37 11.99 64.78
CA ARG A 181 -49.94 13.40 64.70
C ARG A 181 -49.82 13.91 63.25
N ASP A 182 -50.74 14.78 62.85
CA ASP A 182 -51.07 14.99 61.42
C ASP A 182 -50.17 15.94 60.62
N SER A 183 -49.40 16.85 61.24
CA SER A 183 -48.68 17.89 60.49
C SER A 183 -47.33 17.45 59.91
N THR A 184 -47.36 16.67 58.82
CA THR A 184 -46.17 16.29 58.01
C THR A 184 -45.67 17.42 57.09
N LYS A 185 -46.50 18.44 56.85
CA LYS A 185 -46.35 19.52 55.84
C LYS A 185 -44.95 20.15 55.76
N GLY A 186 -44.29 20.42 56.89
CA GLY A 186 -42.95 21.04 56.92
C GLY A 186 -41.84 20.13 56.39
N VAL A 187 -41.80 18.87 56.85
CA VAL A 187 -40.76 17.89 56.43
C VAL A 187 -40.95 17.50 54.97
N MET A 188 -42.20 17.26 54.55
CA MET A 188 -42.54 17.01 53.15
C MET A 188 -42.13 18.18 52.25
N LYS A 189 -42.39 19.44 52.65
CA LYS A 189 -42.01 20.62 51.86
C LYS A 189 -40.49 20.70 51.64
N THR A 190 -39.69 20.46 52.69
CA THR A 190 -38.21 20.48 52.58
C THR A 190 -37.67 19.34 51.72
N ALA A 191 -38.25 18.13 51.85
CA ALA A 191 -37.83 16.98 51.05
C ALA A 191 -38.23 17.14 49.57
N LEU A 192 -39.45 17.64 49.27
CA LEU A 192 -39.91 17.96 47.92
C LEU A 192 -39.02 19.03 47.26
N ALA A 193 -38.73 20.13 47.95
CA ALA A 193 -37.82 21.16 47.44
C ALA A 193 -36.40 20.61 47.15
N SER A 194 -35.93 19.63 47.95
CA SER A 194 -34.64 18.97 47.72
C SER A 194 -34.66 18.07 46.48
N ILE A 195 -35.75 17.33 46.26
CA ILE A 195 -35.98 16.51 45.05
C ILE A 195 -36.11 17.40 43.81
N GLU A 196 -36.82 18.53 43.92
CA GLU A 196 -36.99 19.49 42.83
C GLU A 196 -35.64 20.10 42.40
N GLY A 197 -34.83 20.57 43.34
CA GLY A 197 -33.48 21.10 43.06
C GLY A 197 -32.53 20.05 42.45
N LEU A 198 -32.64 18.78 42.87
CA LEU A 198 -31.94 17.66 42.23
C LEU A 198 -32.41 17.42 40.78
N THR A 199 -33.72 17.48 40.55
CA THR A 199 -34.34 17.30 39.23
C THR A 199 -33.95 18.42 38.26
N GLN A 200 -33.92 19.67 38.72
CA GLN A 200 -33.44 20.81 37.93
C GLN A 200 -31.95 20.68 37.57
N ARG A 201 -31.09 20.26 38.52
CA ARG A 201 -29.67 19.97 38.23
C ARG A 201 -29.50 18.85 37.20
N LEU A 202 -30.30 17.79 37.28
CA LEU A 202 -30.28 16.69 36.30
C LEU A 202 -30.71 17.17 34.90
N ARG A 203 -31.77 17.98 34.79
CA ARG A 203 -32.18 18.61 33.52
C ARG A 203 -31.07 19.48 32.91
N TYR A 204 -30.42 20.32 33.71
CA TYR A 204 -29.29 21.14 33.24
C TYR A 204 -28.15 20.29 32.70
N ILE A 205 -27.80 19.21 33.41
CA ILE A 205 -26.74 18.28 32.99
C ILE A 205 -27.11 17.56 31.69
N ALA A 206 -28.36 17.10 31.54
CA ALA A 206 -28.84 16.46 30.32
C ALA A 206 -28.77 17.40 29.11
N MET A 207 -29.28 18.63 29.24
CA MET A 207 -29.22 19.67 28.20
C MET A 207 -27.78 20.00 27.78
N LYS A 208 -26.85 20.12 28.75
CA LYS A 208 -25.41 20.29 28.49
C LYS A 208 -24.79 19.12 27.74
N PHE A 209 -25.33 17.91 27.91
CA PHE A 209 -24.90 16.72 27.17
C PHE A 209 -25.45 16.69 25.76
N GLU A 210 -26.74 16.99 25.57
CA GLU A 210 -27.38 17.10 24.26
C GLU A 210 -26.71 18.17 23.40
N GLN A 211 -26.41 19.35 23.95
CA GLN A 211 -25.64 20.40 23.25
C GLN A 211 -24.25 19.90 22.81
N ARG A 212 -23.55 19.14 23.66
CA ARG A 212 -22.23 18.57 23.32
C ARG A 212 -22.34 17.47 22.26
N LEU A 213 -23.38 16.66 22.30
CA LEU A 213 -23.69 15.63 21.29
C LEU A 213 -24.06 16.25 19.95
N ALA A 214 -24.85 17.33 19.93
CA ALA A 214 -25.21 18.06 18.72
C ALA A 214 -23.98 18.75 18.11
N ALA A 215 -23.19 19.48 18.92
CA ALA A 215 -21.93 20.09 18.47
C ALA A 215 -20.93 19.04 17.94
N THR A 216 -20.89 17.85 18.56
CA THR A 216 -20.12 16.70 18.06
C THR A 216 -20.63 16.23 16.71
N ARG A 217 -21.94 15.98 16.57
CA ARG A 217 -22.52 15.47 15.31
C ARG A 217 -22.21 16.40 14.13
N ASN A 218 -22.20 17.70 14.40
CA ASN A 218 -21.93 18.74 13.41
C ASN A 218 -20.42 18.96 13.13
N SER A 219 -19.50 18.34 13.88
CA SER A 219 -18.05 18.40 13.61
C SER A 219 -17.51 17.16 12.91
N PHE A 220 -18.40 16.26 12.48
CA PHE A 220 -18.09 15.04 11.72
C PHE A 220 -18.45 15.15 10.22
N TRP A 221 -19.07 16.27 9.82
CA TRP A 221 -19.50 16.63 8.47
C TRP A 221 -18.96 18.02 8.14
#